data_AF-A0A8X7V5J9-F1
#
_entry.id   AF-A0A8X7V5J9-F1
#
_cell.length_a   1.000
_cell.length_b   1.000
_cell.length_c   1.000
_cell.angle_alpha   90.00
_cell.angle_beta   90.00
_cell.angle_gamma   90.00
#
_symmetry.space_group_name_H-M   'P 1'
#
loop_
_entity.id
_entity.type
_entity.pdbx_description
1 polymer ?
#
loop_
_entity_poly.entity_id
_entity_poly.type
_entity_poly.pdbx_seq_one_letter_code
_entity_poly.pdbx_strand_id
1 'polypeptide(L)'
;MDLRGDLSGLLSSHPTAPLLSLHHFEAVEPLFPGMDRHGSVLHIMKAANVDQSRMVQQSICYVRASNWTFSVSWGYSAHVYENIFPRSYLKLPIETFHPWLRGSFPFYMFNTRRVSRNPCEIPHWFFFDSIEQVNGGVVTSYTRKFIRNMTSCSFSGNISADPLASIRVFSPKTPKEVRSSHLISSHEYFSFTSGWGKGE
;
A
#
# COMPACT_ATOMS: atom_id res chain seq x y z
N MET A 1 -5.76 13.52 12.35
CA MET A 1 -4.72 12.72 13.03
C MET A 1 -3.48 13.57 13.12
N ASP A 2 -2.84 13.57 14.28
CA ASP A 2 -1.78 14.53 14.60
C ASP A 2 -0.45 13.78 14.53
N LEU A 3 0.04 13.63 13.30
CA LEU A 3 1.24 12.89 12.98
C LEU A 3 2.16 13.77 12.14
N ARG A 4 3.46 13.48 12.19
CA ARG A 4 4.48 14.15 11.37
C ARG A 4 5.44 13.12 10.76
N GLY A 5 6.23 13.58 9.79
CA GLY A 5 7.21 12.75 9.10
C GLY A 5 6.57 11.86 8.04
N ASP A 6 7.10 10.64 7.88
CA ASP A 6 6.69 9.70 6.84
C ASP A 6 5.40 8.94 7.20
N LEU A 7 4.28 9.27 6.55
CA LEU A 7 2.99 8.60 6.74
C LEU A 7 2.87 7.27 5.98
N SER A 8 3.90 6.82 5.29
CA SER A 8 3.81 5.71 4.34
C SER A 8 3.34 4.39 4.98
N GLY A 9 3.78 4.08 6.19
CA GLY A 9 3.32 2.91 6.92
C GLY A 9 1.86 3.00 7.38
N LEU A 10 1.35 4.21 7.68
CA LEU A 10 -0.05 4.44 8.02
C LEU A 10 -0.95 4.27 6.79
N LEU A 11 -0.61 4.97 5.70
CA LEU A 11 -1.40 4.97 4.47
C LEU A 11 -1.40 3.60 3.79
N SER A 12 -0.35 2.78 3.97
CA SER A 12 -0.27 1.44 3.38
C SER A 12 -1.09 0.35 4.08
N SER A 13 -1.45 0.57 5.35
CA SER A 13 -2.11 -0.42 6.21
C SER A 13 -3.43 0.10 6.81
N HIS A 14 -3.96 1.20 6.27
CA HIS A 14 -5.16 1.82 6.81
C HIS A 14 -6.35 0.84 6.69
N PRO A 15 -7.01 0.49 7.80
CA PRO A 15 -8.17 -0.40 7.76
C PRO A 15 -9.35 0.29 7.07
N THR A 16 -10.45 -0.45 6.89
CA THR A 16 -11.74 0.03 6.36
C THR A 16 -12.47 0.98 7.32
N ALA A 17 -11.77 1.97 7.86
CA ALA A 17 -12.34 3.15 8.47
C ALA A 17 -12.20 4.32 7.47
N PRO A 18 -13.10 5.31 7.49
CA PRO A 18 -12.91 6.52 6.71
C PRO A 18 -11.56 7.16 7.04
N LEU A 19 -10.84 7.62 6.03
CA LEU A 19 -9.63 8.43 6.22
C LEU A 19 -9.97 9.61 7.12
N LEU A 20 -9.40 9.62 8.31
CA LEU A 20 -9.48 10.77 9.21
C LEU A 20 -8.67 11.92 8.61
N SER A 21 -9.16 13.14 8.77
CA SER A 21 -8.51 14.36 8.24
C SER A 21 -7.02 14.43 8.62
N LEU A 22 -6.18 14.61 7.60
CA LEU A 22 -4.78 15.01 7.70
C LEU A 22 -4.73 16.54 7.67
N HIS A 23 -4.74 17.19 8.83
CA HIS A 23 -4.86 18.65 8.91
C HIS A 23 -3.53 19.38 9.15
N HIS A 24 -2.43 18.65 9.38
CA HIS A 24 -1.07 19.20 9.47
C HIS A 24 -0.20 18.73 8.31
N PHE A 25 -0.68 18.96 7.08
CA PHE A 25 -0.02 18.43 5.89
C PHE A 25 1.36 19.09 5.64
N GLU A 26 1.62 20.27 6.20
CA GLU A 26 2.94 20.91 6.13
C GLU A 26 4.04 20.13 6.88
N ALA A 27 3.66 19.34 7.89
CA ALA A 27 4.60 18.61 8.74
C ALA A 27 4.84 17.16 8.31
N VAL A 28 4.17 16.71 7.25
CA VAL A 28 4.37 15.38 6.68
C VAL A 28 5.34 15.44 5.52
N GLU A 29 6.03 14.33 5.28
CA GLU A 29 6.82 14.15 4.06
C GLU A 29 5.90 14.00 2.84
N PRO A 30 6.40 14.28 1.61
CA PRO A 30 5.64 14.01 0.39
C PRO A 30 5.11 12.57 0.36
N LEU A 31 3.87 12.38 -0.07
CA LEU A 31 3.21 11.06 -0.03
C LEU A 31 3.89 10.04 -0.95
N PHE A 32 4.51 10.51 -2.04
CA PHE A 32 5.17 9.70 -3.04
C PHE A 32 6.65 10.07 -3.15
N PRO A 33 7.54 9.08 -3.28
CA PRO A 33 8.95 9.36 -3.45
C PRO A 33 9.25 10.10 -4.76
N GLY A 34 10.18 11.05 -4.70
CA GLY A 34 10.60 11.84 -5.87
C GLY A 34 9.60 12.94 -6.27
N MET A 35 8.56 13.19 -5.46
CA MET A 35 7.62 14.30 -5.65
C MET A 35 7.74 15.33 -4.52
N ASP A 36 7.33 16.56 -4.79
CA ASP A 36 7.07 17.54 -3.74
C ASP A 36 5.69 17.30 -3.10
N ARG A 37 5.39 18.02 -2.02
CA ARG A 37 4.13 17.85 -1.28
C ARG A 37 2.92 18.09 -2.17
N HIS A 38 2.91 19.19 -2.91
CA HIS A 38 1.80 19.57 -3.79
C HIS A 38 1.58 18.53 -4.90
N GLY A 39 2.65 18.14 -5.61
CA GLY A 39 2.61 17.12 -6.64
C GLY A 39 2.14 15.77 -6.10
N SER A 40 2.54 15.40 -4.88
CA SER A 40 2.09 14.16 -4.24
C SER A 40 0.58 14.16 -3.95
N VAL A 41 0.01 15.31 -3.59
CA VAL A 41 -1.44 15.48 -3.40
C VAL A 41 -2.17 15.36 -4.74
N LEU A 42 -1.72 16.10 -5.76
CA LEU A 42 -2.31 15.98 -7.10
C LEU A 42 -2.26 14.54 -7.63
N HIS A 43 -1.18 13.81 -7.32
CA HIS A 43 -1.01 12.44 -7.75
C HIS A 43 -1.98 11.48 -7.04
N ILE A 44 -2.14 11.56 -5.71
CA ILE A 44 -3.10 10.71 -4.99
C ILE A 44 -4.54 11.00 -5.42
N MET A 45 -4.84 12.25 -5.75
CA MET A 45 -6.17 12.67 -6.20
C MET A 45 -6.57 12.06 -7.55
N LYS A 46 -5.63 11.62 -8.39
CA LYS A 46 -5.94 10.87 -9.62
C LYS A 46 -6.70 9.57 -9.31
N ALA A 47 -6.29 8.86 -8.26
CA ALA A 47 -7.03 7.71 -7.78
C ALA A 47 -8.34 8.15 -7.15
N ALA A 48 -8.33 9.11 -6.21
CA ALA A 48 -9.54 9.56 -5.52
C ALA A 48 -10.68 10.00 -6.46
N ASN A 49 -10.35 10.64 -7.59
CA ASN A 49 -11.31 11.05 -8.60
C ASN A 49 -12.02 9.88 -9.32
N VAL A 50 -11.43 8.69 -9.30
CA VAL A 50 -12.03 7.47 -9.85
C VAL A 50 -12.92 6.78 -8.82
N ASP A 51 -12.46 6.67 -7.57
CA ASP A 51 -13.20 6.05 -6.48
C ASP A 51 -12.71 6.48 -5.08
N GLN A 52 -13.14 7.65 -4.66
CA GLN A 52 -12.84 8.18 -3.33
C GLN A 52 -13.23 7.25 -2.17
N SER A 53 -14.24 6.40 -2.34
CA SER A 53 -14.78 5.57 -1.24
C SER A 53 -13.80 4.49 -0.79
N ARG A 54 -12.85 4.11 -1.67
CA ARG A 54 -11.85 3.08 -1.42
C ARG A 54 -10.45 3.62 -1.14
N MET A 55 -10.27 4.96 -1.12
CA MET A 55 -8.97 5.57 -0.85
C MET A 55 -8.31 4.96 0.38
N VAL A 56 -7.06 4.52 0.18
CA VAL A 56 -6.15 3.85 1.13
C VAL A 56 -6.69 2.61 1.82
N GLN A 57 -7.85 2.10 1.42
CA GLN A 57 -8.38 0.88 2.00
C GLN A 57 -7.48 -0.29 1.64
N GLN A 58 -7.15 -1.07 2.66
CA GLN A 58 -6.25 -2.21 2.52
C GLN A 58 -6.98 -3.48 2.03
N SER A 59 -6.57 -3.98 0.87
CA SER A 59 -6.89 -5.31 0.36
C SER A 59 -5.71 -6.26 0.55
N ILE A 60 -5.97 -7.51 0.92
CA ILE A 60 -4.93 -8.52 1.18
C ILE A 60 -5.19 -9.77 0.35
N CYS A 61 -4.17 -10.24 -0.37
CA CYS A 61 -4.20 -11.45 -1.17
C CYS A 61 -3.03 -12.38 -0.80
N TYR A 62 -3.27 -13.68 -0.79
CA TYR A 62 -2.27 -14.70 -0.47
C TYR A 62 -1.97 -15.55 -1.69
N VAL A 63 -0.69 -15.64 -2.07
CA VAL A 63 -0.21 -16.51 -3.14
C VAL A 63 0.56 -17.66 -2.51
N ARG A 64 -0.15 -18.76 -2.23
CA ARG A 64 0.40 -19.92 -1.52
C ARG A 64 1.51 -20.62 -2.28
N ALA A 65 1.49 -20.62 -3.61
CA ALA A 65 2.50 -21.27 -4.44
C ALA A 65 3.92 -20.70 -4.22
N SER A 66 4.02 -19.41 -3.87
CA SER A 66 5.29 -18.72 -3.59
C SER A 66 5.44 -18.34 -2.11
N ASN A 67 4.50 -18.73 -1.24
CA ASN A 67 4.41 -18.25 0.15
C ASN A 67 4.40 -16.72 0.28
N TRP A 68 3.75 -16.01 -0.66
CA TRP A 68 3.72 -14.55 -0.65
C TRP A 68 2.41 -13.99 -0.11
N THR A 69 2.51 -12.83 0.55
CA THR A 69 1.35 -11.99 0.85
C THR A 69 1.43 -10.67 0.11
N PHE A 70 0.35 -10.31 -0.56
CA PHE A 70 0.15 -8.99 -1.14
C PHE A 70 -0.76 -8.17 -0.23
N SER A 71 -0.38 -6.93 0.04
CA SER A 71 -1.19 -5.93 0.73
C SER A 71 -1.25 -4.69 -0.13
N VAL A 72 -2.42 -4.31 -0.62
CA VAL A 72 -2.60 -3.16 -1.49
C VAL A 72 -3.47 -2.14 -0.81
N SER A 73 -2.95 -0.92 -0.68
CA SER A 73 -3.66 0.27 -0.26
C SER A 73 -4.06 1.06 -1.50
N TRP A 74 -5.36 1.08 -1.78
CA TRP A 74 -5.87 1.58 -3.04
C TRP A 74 -5.51 3.06 -3.25
N GLY A 75 -4.93 3.37 -4.42
CA GLY A 75 -4.50 4.72 -4.78
C GLY A 75 -3.22 5.19 -4.07
N TYR A 76 -2.57 4.34 -3.26
CA TYR A 76 -1.36 4.71 -2.53
C TYR A 76 -0.19 3.75 -2.75
N SER A 77 -0.28 2.51 -2.28
CA SER A 77 0.86 1.59 -2.29
C SER A 77 0.45 0.13 -2.43
N ALA A 78 1.41 -0.69 -2.85
CA ALA A 78 1.32 -2.15 -2.84
C ALA A 78 2.56 -2.72 -2.17
N HIS A 79 2.35 -3.67 -1.27
CA HIS A 79 3.38 -4.39 -0.55
C HIS A 79 3.40 -5.86 -0.95
N VAL A 80 4.60 -6.39 -1.18
CA VAL A 80 4.82 -7.83 -1.33
C VAL A 80 5.66 -8.32 -0.16
N TYR A 81 5.13 -9.29 0.57
CA TYR A 81 5.84 -9.99 1.63
C TYR A 81 6.21 -11.37 1.13
N GLU A 82 7.48 -11.75 1.28
CA GLU A 82 7.99 -13.10 0.98
C GLU A 82 7.69 -14.08 2.12
N ASN A 83 6.52 -13.92 2.76
CA ASN A 83 5.99 -14.80 3.79
C ASN A 83 4.46 -14.64 3.88
N ILE A 84 3.79 -15.63 4.45
CA ILE A 84 2.35 -15.58 4.74
C ILE A 84 2.13 -14.91 6.09
N PHE A 85 1.64 -13.67 6.08
CA PHE A 85 1.31 -12.91 7.30
C PHE A 85 -0.20 -12.88 7.55
N PRO A 86 -0.67 -13.05 8.80
CA PRO A 86 -2.09 -12.94 9.10
C PRO A 86 -2.59 -11.49 8.91
N ARG A 87 -3.87 -11.34 8.53
CA ARG A 87 -4.50 -10.01 8.33
C ARG A 87 -4.38 -9.14 9.58
N SER A 88 -4.45 -9.72 10.78
CA SER A 88 -4.30 -9.00 12.05
C SER A 88 -2.95 -8.32 12.18
N TYR A 89 -1.88 -8.92 11.64
CA TYR A 89 -0.54 -8.35 11.65
C TYR A 89 -0.38 -7.26 10.57
N LEU A 90 -0.93 -7.49 9.37
CA LEU A 90 -0.82 -6.55 8.24
C LEU A 90 -1.64 -5.27 8.41
N LYS A 91 -2.71 -5.34 9.19
CA LYS A 91 -3.51 -4.17 9.61
C LYS A 91 -2.78 -3.26 10.59
N LEU A 92 -1.68 -3.72 11.19
CA LEU A 92 -0.83 -2.86 12.01
C LEU A 92 0.07 -2.04 11.09
N PRO A 93 -0.08 -0.70 11.06
CA PRO A 93 0.80 0.14 10.26
C PRO A 93 2.24 0.04 10.75
N ILE A 94 3.17 0.07 9.80
CA ILE A 94 4.58 0.18 10.10
C ILE A 94 4.81 1.59 10.64
N GLU A 95 5.47 1.72 11.78
CA GLU A 95 5.71 3.00 12.45
C GLU A 95 6.81 3.80 11.76
N THR A 96 6.52 4.32 10.57
CA THR A 96 7.37 5.26 9.79
C THR A 96 7.16 6.71 10.21
N PHE A 97 6.05 6.99 10.90
CA PHE A 97 5.62 8.32 11.33
C PHE A 97 5.97 8.57 12.80
N HIS A 98 5.76 9.81 13.24
CA HIS A 98 5.99 10.25 14.61
C HIS A 98 4.78 10.96 15.19
N PRO A 99 4.60 10.93 16.53
CA PRO A 99 3.55 11.72 17.18
C PRO A 99 3.86 13.22 17.02
N TRP A 100 2.80 14.03 16.94
CA TRP A 100 2.91 15.49 16.86
C TRP A 100 3.68 16.09 18.04
N LEU A 101 3.27 15.76 19.27
CA LEU A 101 3.94 16.13 20.50
C LEU A 101 4.66 14.93 21.11
N ARG A 102 5.81 15.18 21.73
CA ARG A 102 6.42 14.19 22.62
C ARG A 102 5.60 14.17 23.91
N GLY A 103 4.85 13.09 24.14
CA GLY A 103 3.99 12.92 25.31
C GLY A 103 4.25 11.61 26.05
N SER A 104 3.42 11.30 27.05
CA SER A 104 3.45 10.00 27.71
C SER A 104 2.72 8.93 26.89
N PHE A 105 3.22 7.70 26.94
CA PHE A 105 2.60 6.54 26.30
C PHE A 105 1.14 6.31 26.76
N PRO A 106 0.22 5.86 25.88
CA PRO A 106 0.41 5.51 24.47
C PRO A 106 0.48 6.73 23.54
N PHE A 107 1.38 6.68 22.55
CA PHE A 107 1.62 7.78 21.60
C PHE A 107 0.54 7.93 20.53
N TYR A 108 -0.24 6.88 20.27
CA TYR A 108 -1.25 6.82 19.21
C TYR A 108 -2.52 6.15 19.74
N MET A 109 -3.66 6.44 19.10
CA MET A 109 -4.94 5.80 19.39
C MET A 109 -5.10 4.41 18.76
N PHE A 110 -4.04 3.89 18.12
CA PHE A 110 -4.02 2.62 17.41
C PHE A 110 -2.66 1.93 17.62
N ASN A 111 -2.66 0.60 17.48
CA ASN A 111 -1.44 -0.18 17.59
C ASN A 111 -0.63 -0.10 16.29
N THR A 112 0.68 0.02 16.44
CA THR A 112 1.66 0.02 15.34
C THR A 112 2.52 -1.24 15.41
N ARG A 113 3.25 -1.52 14.34
CA ARG A 113 4.40 -2.44 14.38
C ARG A 113 5.67 -1.68 14.05
N ARG A 114 6.76 -2.05 14.71
CA ARG A 114 8.07 -1.42 14.49
C ARG A 114 8.60 -1.74 13.09
N VAL A 115 9.43 -0.85 12.58
CA VAL A 115 10.24 -1.12 11.38
C VAL A 115 11.16 -2.31 11.69
N SER A 116 10.98 -3.41 10.99
CA SER A 116 11.82 -4.61 11.14
C SER A 116 13.14 -4.43 10.39
N ARG A 117 14.17 -5.18 10.81
CA ARG A 117 15.43 -5.36 10.06
C ARG A 117 15.50 -6.72 9.38
N ASN A 118 14.49 -7.57 9.59
CA ASN A 118 14.42 -8.91 9.02
C ASN A 118 13.97 -8.82 7.55
N PRO A 119 14.77 -9.34 6.59
CA PRO A 119 14.39 -9.43 5.18
C PRO A 119 13.04 -10.11 4.90
N CYS A 120 12.58 -10.98 5.79
CA CYS A 120 11.31 -11.70 5.64
C CYS A 120 10.08 -10.94 6.19
N GLU A 121 10.30 -9.91 7.00
CA GLU A 121 9.22 -9.10 7.60
C GLU A 121 9.04 -7.75 6.91
N ILE A 122 10.10 -7.24 6.29
CA ILE A 122 10.06 -5.99 5.53
C ILE A 122 9.42 -6.26 4.17
N PRO A 123 8.35 -5.54 3.78
CA PRO A 123 7.76 -5.70 2.47
C PRO A 123 8.66 -5.11 1.38
N HIS A 124 8.46 -5.57 0.14
CA HIS A 124 8.84 -4.82 -1.05
C HIS A 124 7.81 -3.71 -1.27
N TRP A 125 8.27 -2.45 -1.35
CA TRP A 125 7.42 -1.27 -1.49
C TRP A 125 7.23 -0.90 -2.97
N PHE A 126 5.96 -0.82 -3.38
CA PHE A 126 5.53 -0.29 -4.66
C PHE A 126 4.56 0.85 -4.41
N PHE A 127 4.69 1.93 -5.18
CA PHE A 127 3.88 3.13 -5.02
C PHE A 127 2.96 3.32 -6.23
N PHE A 128 1.78 3.88 -5.99
CA PHE A 128 0.80 4.17 -7.03
C PHE A 128 1.41 5.01 -8.14
N ASP A 129 1.23 4.56 -9.38
CA ASP A 129 1.86 5.14 -10.57
C ASP A 129 0.80 5.63 -11.56
N SER A 130 -0.17 4.79 -11.89
CA SER A 130 -1.21 5.12 -12.87
C SER A 130 -2.51 4.36 -12.63
N ILE A 131 -3.58 4.86 -13.25
CA ILE A 131 -4.90 4.26 -13.22
C ILE A 131 -5.50 4.29 -14.63
N GLU A 132 -6.02 3.14 -15.06
CA GLU A 132 -6.56 2.92 -16.40
C GLU A 132 -7.99 2.39 -16.26
N GLN A 133 -8.95 3.05 -16.92
CA GLN A 133 -10.31 2.50 -17.02
C GLN A 133 -10.35 1.46 -18.13
N VAL A 134 -10.80 0.26 -17.81
CA VAL A 134 -10.93 -0.85 -18.75
C VAL A 134 -12.39 -1.31 -18.80
N ASN A 135 -12.73 -2.14 -19.80
CA ASN A 135 -14.07 -2.70 -19.84
C ASN A 135 -14.30 -3.58 -18.59
N GLY A 136 -15.40 -3.33 -17.87
CA GLY A 136 -15.73 -4.05 -16.63
C GLY A 136 -15.02 -3.58 -15.34
N GLY A 137 -14.08 -2.63 -15.39
CA GLY A 137 -13.33 -2.29 -14.19
C GLY A 137 -12.32 -1.16 -14.33
N VAL A 138 -11.37 -1.14 -13.40
CA VAL A 138 -10.25 -0.21 -13.34
C VAL A 138 -8.98 -1.01 -13.04
N VAL A 139 -7.90 -0.71 -13.74
CA VAL A 139 -6.57 -1.25 -13.45
C VAL A 139 -5.71 -0.17 -12.82
N THR A 140 -5.16 -0.45 -11.65
CA THR A 140 -4.19 0.42 -10.98
C THR A 140 -2.79 -0.18 -11.10
N SER A 141 -1.80 0.64 -11.44
CA SER A 141 -0.40 0.25 -11.53
C SER A 141 0.39 0.81 -10.35
N TYR A 142 1.25 -0.03 -9.78
CA TYR A 142 2.15 0.32 -8.69
C TYR A 142 3.58 -0.02 -9.09
N THR A 143 4.49 0.93 -8.99
CA THR A 143 5.89 0.76 -9.44
C THR A 143 6.86 0.84 -8.27
N ARG A 144 7.94 0.06 -8.36
CA ARG A 144 9.05 0.12 -7.41
C ARG A 144 9.84 1.39 -7.66
N LYS A 145 9.97 2.26 -6.64
CA LYS A 145 10.77 3.50 -6.74
C LYS A 145 12.19 3.33 -6.19
N PHE A 146 12.41 2.39 -5.29
CA PHE A 146 13.71 2.12 -4.67
C PHE A 146 14.01 0.63 -4.59
N ILE A 147 15.30 0.30 -4.71
CA ILE A 147 15.79 -1.05 -4.43
C ILE A 147 15.88 -1.21 -2.91
N ARG A 148 15.48 -2.37 -2.39
CA ARG A 148 15.46 -2.64 -0.94
C ARG A 148 16.86 -2.63 -0.31
N ASN A 149 17.91 -2.81 -1.13
CA ASN A 149 19.31 -2.96 -0.72
C ASN A 149 19.51 -3.93 0.46
N MET A 150 18.83 -5.08 0.38
CA MET A 150 18.84 -6.14 1.38
C MET A 150 18.85 -7.49 0.67
N THR A 151 19.27 -8.54 1.38
CA THR A 151 19.19 -9.92 0.89
C THR A 151 17.73 -10.36 0.75
N SER A 152 17.47 -11.35 -0.10
CA SER A 152 16.17 -12.01 -0.19
C SER A 152 15.80 -12.72 1.12
N CYS A 153 14.51 -12.98 1.35
CA CYS A 153 14.08 -13.78 2.49
C CYS A 153 14.48 -15.25 2.32
N SER A 154 15.32 -15.77 3.23
CA SER A 154 15.82 -17.15 3.17
C SER A 154 14.75 -18.23 3.30
N PHE A 155 13.60 -17.92 3.92
CA PHE A 155 12.47 -18.86 4.08
C PHE A 155 11.61 -18.99 2.82
N SER A 156 11.73 -18.08 1.86
CA SER A 156 10.92 -18.07 0.62
C SER A 156 11.38 -19.08 -0.43
N GLY A 157 12.48 -19.80 -0.18
CA GLY A 157 13.15 -20.65 -1.17
C GLY A 157 13.86 -19.80 -2.23
N ASN A 158 13.88 -20.26 -3.48
CA ASN A 158 14.53 -19.56 -4.60
C ASN A 158 13.66 -18.46 -5.25
N ILE A 159 12.47 -18.17 -4.73
CA ILE A 159 11.50 -17.27 -5.36
C ILE A 159 11.48 -15.93 -4.62
N SER A 160 12.39 -15.04 -5.02
CA SER A 160 12.45 -13.65 -4.55
C SER A 160 11.52 -12.74 -5.37
N ALA A 161 10.95 -11.73 -4.71
CA ALA A 161 10.17 -10.66 -5.30
C ALA A 161 11.05 -9.46 -5.74
N ASP A 162 12.37 -9.49 -5.52
CA ASP A 162 13.30 -8.46 -6.00
C ASP A 162 13.18 -8.14 -7.50
N PRO A 163 13.02 -9.13 -8.42
CA PRO A 163 12.91 -8.86 -9.85
C PRO A 163 11.59 -8.20 -10.28
N LEU A 164 10.61 -8.08 -9.37
CA LEU A 164 9.34 -7.43 -9.68
C LEU A 164 9.53 -5.91 -9.81
N ALA A 165 9.21 -5.38 -10.99
CA ALA A 165 9.28 -3.96 -11.28
C ALA A 165 7.95 -3.24 -10.98
N SER A 166 6.83 -3.92 -11.22
CA SER A 166 5.51 -3.36 -11.01
C SER A 166 4.43 -4.40 -10.71
N ILE A 167 3.37 -3.92 -10.07
CA ILE A 167 2.16 -4.66 -9.71
C ILE A 167 0.97 -3.96 -10.38
N ARG A 168 0.12 -4.73 -11.04
CA ARG A 168 -1.13 -4.25 -11.64
C ARG A 168 -2.30 -4.91 -10.93
N VAL A 169 -3.22 -4.10 -10.42
CA VAL A 169 -4.40 -4.57 -9.69
C VAL A 169 -5.65 -4.16 -10.46
N PHE A 170 -6.42 -5.16 -10.88
CA PHE A 170 -7.74 -4.97 -11.44
C PHE A 170 -8.77 -4.97 -10.32
N SER A 171 -9.58 -3.93 -10.29
CA SER A 171 -10.73 -3.80 -9.40
C SER A 171 -11.99 -3.59 -10.25
N PRO A 172 -13.06 -4.37 -10.03
CA PRO A 172 -14.32 -4.17 -10.73
C PRO A 172 -14.92 -2.80 -10.39
N LYS A 173 -15.74 -2.26 -11.31
CA LYS A 173 -16.50 -1.03 -11.03
C LYS A 173 -17.50 -1.33 -9.90
N THR A 174 -17.46 -0.51 -8.86
CA THR A 174 -18.50 -0.51 -7.82
C THR A 174 -19.83 -0.14 -8.47
N PRO A 175 -20.89 -0.97 -8.34
CA PRO A 175 -22.22 -0.57 -8.78
C PRO A 175 -22.62 0.71 -8.04
N LYS A 176 -23.14 1.70 -8.76
CA LYS A 176 -23.77 2.86 -8.12
C LYS A 176 -24.90 2.32 -7.23
N GLU A 177 -24.89 2.64 -5.94
CA GLU A 177 -25.78 2.08 -4.91
C GLU A 177 -27.22 1.87 -5.43
N VAL A 178 -27.63 0.61 -5.54
CA VAL A 178 -29.03 0.25 -5.27
C VAL A 178 -29.03 -0.31 -3.86
N ARG A 179 -29.74 0.41 -2.99
CA ARG A 179 -29.93 0.17 -1.56
C ARG A 179 -30.28 -1.30 -1.27
N SER A 180 -29.29 -2.14 -1.00
CA SER A 180 -29.48 -3.42 -0.32
C SER A 180 -28.21 -3.80 0.42
N SER A 181 -28.35 -3.94 1.73
CA SER A 181 -27.34 -4.31 2.70
C SER A 181 -26.88 -5.75 2.50
N HIS A 182 -26.05 -6.02 1.49
CA HIS A 182 -25.43 -7.32 1.29
C HIS A 182 -23.94 -7.13 0.97
N LEU A 183 -23.11 -7.87 1.71
CA LEU A 183 -21.64 -7.87 1.71
C LEU A 183 -21.04 -7.69 0.30
N ILE A 184 -20.37 -6.55 0.07
CA ILE A 184 -19.58 -6.33 -1.15
C ILE A 184 -18.32 -7.20 -1.03
N SER A 185 -18.31 -8.35 -1.71
CA SER A 185 -17.09 -9.12 -1.94
C SER A 185 -16.27 -8.43 -3.03
N SER A 186 -15.19 -7.75 -2.66
CA SER A 186 -14.23 -7.18 -3.59
C SER A 186 -13.34 -8.28 -4.17
N HIS A 187 -13.75 -8.89 -5.28
CA HIS A 187 -12.86 -9.73 -6.07
C HIS A 187 -11.88 -8.83 -6.84
N GLU A 188 -10.74 -8.53 -6.24
CA GLU A 188 -9.61 -7.89 -6.92
C GLU A 188 -8.69 -8.94 -7.52
N TYR A 189 -8.24 -8.69 -8.76
CA TYR A 189 -7.34 -9.58 -9.48
C TYR A 189 -5.97 -8.91 -9.61
N PHE A 190 -4.93 -9.61 -9.19
CA PHE A 190 -3.55 -9.10 -9.17
C PHE A 190 -2.76 -9.71 -10.34
N SER A 191 -2.03 -8.88 -11.07
CA SER A 191 -1.15 -9.28 -12.18
C SER A 191 0.20 -8.57 -12.06
N PHE A 192 1.26 -9.18 -12.57
CA PHE A 192 2.65 -8.76 -12.29
C PHE A 192 3.51 -8.78 -13.55
N THR A 193 4.47 -7.88 -13.62
CA THR A 193 5.45 -7.82 -14.71
C THR A 193 6.86 -7.76 -14.15
N SER A 194 7.73 -8.65 -14.64
CA SER A 194 9.17 -8.62 -14.37
C SER A 194 9.84 -7.57 -15.25
N GLY A 195 10.73 -6.78 -14.68
CA GLY A 195 11.55 -5.84 -15.43
C GLY A 195 12.82 -6.52 -15.92
N TRP A 196 12.83 -7.05 -17.14
CA TRP A 196 14.09 -7.26 -17.86
C TRP A 196 14.37 -5.99 -18.64
N GLY A 197 15.21 -5.11 -18.07
CA GLY A 197 15.86 -4.08 -18.85
C GLY A 197 16.78 -4.76 -19.87
N LYS A 198 16.54 -4.53 -21.16
CA LYS A 198 17.55 -4.81 -22.18
C LYS A 198 18.79 -4.01 -21.77
N GLY A 199 19.90 -4.71 -21.58
CA GLY A 199 21.20 -4.06 -21.60
C GLY A 199 21.39 -3.43 -22.97
N GLU A 200 21.70 -2.15 -22.98
CA GLU A 200 22.51 -1.54 -24.03
C GLU A 200 23.98 -1.65 -23.61
#